data_AF-A0A9P7MUQ6-F1
#
_entry.id   AF-A0A9P7MUQ6-F1
#
_cell.length_a   1.000
_cell.length_b   1.000
_cell.length_c   1.000
_cell.angle_alpha   90.00
_cell.angle_beta   90.00
_cell.angle_gamma   90.00
#
_symmetry.space_group_name_H-M   'P 1'
#
loop_
_entity.id
_entity.type
_entity.pdbx_description
1 polymer ?
#
loop_
_entity_poly.entity_id
_entity_poly.type
_entity_poly.pdbx_seq_one_letter_code
_entity_poly.pdbx_strand_id
1 'polypeptide(L)'
;MDQNAASMASCLQEVENEMRVIRQQLQSQHQKIQYYCQQIQDRDRQTRPSAFLEHVDNCHSMLYSKLSVEPNPELRSKGTTTAIHDKARPVIVKQWIGFPEKQTALFDEISNAFSTDHRVFLRE
;
A
#
# COMPACT_ATOMS: atom_id res chain seq x y z
N MET A 1 -19.24 36.55 -61.88
CA MET A 1 -18.57 36.67 -60.57
C MET A 1 -19.08 35.62 -59.57
N ASP A 2 -20.25 35.00 -59.80
CA ASP A 2 -20.89 34.10 -58.82
C ASP A 2 -20.24 32.72 -58.62
N GLN A 3 -19.51 32.19 -59.61
CA GLN A 3 -18.85 30.87 -59.49
C GLN A 3 -17.70 30.85 -58.46
N ASN A 4 -16.99 31.97 -58.29
CA ASN A 4 -15.92 32.08 -57.30
C ASN A 4 -16.48 32.15 -55.87
N ALA A 5 -17.63 32.79 -55.68
CA ALA A 5 -18.30 32.86 -54.39
C ALA A 5 -18.86 31.49 -53.96
N ALA A 6 -19.43 30.73 -54.91
CA ALA A 6 -19.91 29.38 -54.65
C ALA A 6 -18.77 28.39 -54.34
N SER A 7 -17.63 28.50 -55.04
CA SER A 7 -16.45 27.67 -54.77
C SER A 7 -15.82 27.98 -53.41
N MET A 8 -15.75 29.25 -53.02
CA MET A 8 -15.25 29.67 -51.70
C MET A 8 -16.16 29.18 -50.56
N ALA A 9 -17.48 29.27 -50.74
CA ALA A 9 -18.45 28.76 -49.76
C ALA A 9 -18.35 27.24 -49.57
N SER A 10 -18.13 26.49 -50.65
CA SER A 10 -17.89 25.05 -50.58
C SER A 10 -16.61 24.70 -49.81
N CYS A 11 -15.52 25.45 -50.05
CA CYS A 11 -14.25 25.24 -49.34
C CYS A 11 -14.37 25.55 -47.84
N LEU A 12 -15.07 26.63 -47.47
CA LEU A 12 -15.32 26.96 -46.05
C LEU A 12 -16.15 25.87 -45.34
N GLN A 13 -17.15 25.31 -46.00
CA GLN A 13 -17.98 24.26 -45.44
C GLN A 13 -17.19 22.94 -45.25
N GLU A 14 -16.26 22.64 -46.14
CA GLU A 14 -15.37 21.48 -46.03
C GLU A 14 -14.41 21.62 -44.83
N VAL A 15 -13.79 22.79 -44.66
CA VAL A 15 -12.93 23.10 -43.50
C VAL A 15 -13.72 23.04 -42.19
N GLU A 16 -14.95 23.56 -42.14
CA GLU A 16 -15.80 23.47 -40.95
C GLU A 16 -16.14 22.02 -40.57
N ASN A 17 -16.40 21.18 -41.57
CA ASN A 17 -16.66 19.76 -41.35
C ASN A 17 -15.41 19.03 -40.84
N GLU A 18 -14.23 19.29 -41.42
CA GLU A 18 -12.96 18.74 -40.92
C GLU A 18 -12.67 19.18 -39.48
N MET A 19 -12.85 20.47 -39.17
CA MET A 19 -12.68 20.99 -37.81
C MET A 19 -13.65 20.34 -36.82
N ARG A 20 -14.87 20.00 -37.25
CA ARG A 20 -15.85 19.29 -36.42
C ARG A 20 -15.41 17.86 -36.13
N VAL A 21 -14.93 17.14 -37.15
CA VAL A 21 -14.42 15.78 -37.01
C VAL A 21 -13.20 15.75 -36.08
N ILE A 22 -12.25 16.67 -36.27
CA ILE A 22 -11.06 16.80 -35.42
C ILE A 22 -11.45 17.08 -33.96
N ARG A 23 -12.42 17.98 -33.73
CA ARG A 23 -12.91 18.26 -32.37
C ARG A 23 -13.53 17.02 -31.71
N GLN A 24 -14.33 16.26 -32.44
CA GLN A 24 -14.93 15.02 -31.92
C GLN A 24 -13.87 13.97 -31.59
N GLN A 25 -12.85 13.81 -32.45
CA GLN A 25 -11.75 12.90 -32.20
C GLN A 25 -10.95 13.30 -30.96
N LEU A 26 -10.63 14.58 -30.81
CA LEU A 26 -9.91 15.11 -29.65
C LEU A 26 -10.70 14.88 -28.35
N GLN A 27 -12.01 15.12 -28.38
CA GLN A 27 -12.87 14.88 -27.23
C GLN A 27 -12.94 13.40 -26.85
N SER A 28 -13.07 12.50 -27.84
CA SER A 28 -13.07 11.06 -27.61
C SER A 28 -11.72 10.57 -27.05
N GLN A 29 -10.60 11.08 -27.57
CA GLN A 29 -9.28 10.77 -27.04
C GLN A 29 -9.10 11.29 -25.60
N HIS A 30 -9.55 12.50 -25.31
CA HIS A 30 -9.49 13.07 -23.97
C HIS A 30 -10.27 12.23 -22.96
N GLN A 31 -11.48 11.80 -23.30
CA GLN A 31 -12.29 10.91 -22.45
C GLN A 31 -11.59 9.57 -22.20
N LYS A 32 -10.99 8.96 -23.23
CA LYS A 32 -10.22 7.72 -23.08
C LYS A 32 -9.03 7.91 -22.15
N ILE A 33 -8.27 8.99 -22.31
CA ILE A 33 -7.14 9.31 -21.44
C ILE A 33 -7.60 9.45 -19.99
N GLN A 34 -8.66 10.23 -19.74
CA GLN A 34 -9.22 10.37 -18.39
C GLN A 34 -9.63 9.03 -17.78
N TYR A 35 -10.33 8.20 -18.53
CA TYR A 35 -10.72 6.86 -18.10
C TYR A 35 -9.52 5.97 -17.76
N TYR A 36 -8.48 5.96 -18.60
CA TYR A 36 -7.26 5.18 -18.34
C TYR A 36 -6.47 5.74 -17.15
N CYS A 37 -6.36 7.06 -17.01
CA CYS A 37 -5.72 7.67 -15.84
C CYS A 37 -6.41 7.27 -14.54
N GLN A 38 -7.74 7.26 -14.52
CA GLN A 38 -8.50 6.85 -13.34
C GLN A 38 -8.29 5.37 -13.01
N GLN A 39 -8.33 4.50 -14.03
CA GLN A 39 -8.05 3.06 -13.87
C GLN A 39 -6.63 2.79 -13.36
N ILE A 40 -5.63 3.53 -13.86
CA ILE A 40 -4.24 3.41 -13.39
C ILE A 40 -4.15 3.85 -11.93
N GLN A 41 -4.77 4.98 -11.56
CA GLN A 41 -4.74 5.48 -10.19
C GLN A 41 -5.41 4.52 -9.20
N ASP A 42 -6.53 3.91 -9.58
CA ASP A 42 -7.24 2.92 -8.75
C ASP A 42 -6.43 1.63 -8.61
N ARG A 43 -5.80 1.15 -9.69
CA ARG A 43 -4.89 0.00 -9.62
C ARG A 43 -3.67 0.29 -8.77
N ASP A 44 -3.05 1.45 -8.95
CA ASP A 44 -1.90 1.87 -8.15
C ASP A 44 -2.28 1.95 -6.67
N ARG A 45 -3.49 2.40 -6.30
CA ARG A 45 -3.95 2.34 -4.91
C ARG A 45 -4.09 0.91 -4.38
N GLN A 46 -4.54 -0.03 -5.20
CA GLN A 46 -4.71 -1.45 -4.82
C GLN A 46 -3.38 -2.21 -4.78
N THR A 47 -2.44 -1.89 -5.66
CA THR A 47 -1.15 -2.56 -5.79
C THR A 47 -0.02 -1.79 -5.12
N ARG A 48 -0.29 -0.58 -4.60
CA ARG A 48 0.66 0.18 -3.80
C ARG A 48 1.17 -0.75 -2.72
N PRO A 49 2.49 -0.97 -2.64
CA PRO A 49 3.07 -1.66 -1.50
C PRO A 49 2.59 -0.93 -0.26
N SER A 50 1.76 -1.60 0.57
CA SER A 50 1.39 -1.07 1.87
C SER A 50 2.69 -0.71 2.56
N ALA A 51 2.83 0.56 2.97
CA ALA A 51 3.99 0.92 3.77
C ALA A 51 3.99 -0.02 4.98
N PHE A 52 5.16 -0.47 5.43
CA PHE A 52 5.25 -1.40 6.56
C PHE A 52 4.39 -0.95 7.75
N LEU A 53 4.32 0.37 7.98
CA LEU A 53 3.44 1.01 8.97
C LEU A 53 1.94 0.76 8.74
N GLU A 54 1.44 0.91 7.51
CA GLU A 54 0.04 0.63 7.17
C GLU A 54 -0.29 -0.85 7.33
N HIS A 55 0.67 -1.73 7.02
CA HIS A 55 0.52 -3.16 7.28
C HIS A 55 0.44 -3.47 8.79
N VAL A 56 1.29 -2.84 9.61
CA VAL A 56 1.28 -2.99 11.08
C VAL A 56 -0.01 -2.46 11.69
N ASP A 57 -0.48 -1.28 11.28
CA ASP A 57 -1.74 -0.68 11.76
C ASP A 57 -2.96 -1.55 11.41
N ASN A 58 -2.99 -2.09 10.19
CA ASN A 58 -4.02 -3.04 9.78
C ASN A 58 -3.95 -4.34 10.60
N CYS A 59 -2.74 -4.86 10.85
CA CYS A 59 -2.55 -6.01 11.71
C CYS A 59 -3.07 -5.74 13.12
N HIS A 60 -2.79 -4.57 13.71
CA HIS A 60 -3.29 -4.21 15.03
C HIS A 60 -4.82 -4.19 15.06
N SER A 61 -5.44 -3.52 14.09
CA SER A 61 -6.90 -3.43 13.99
C SER A 61 -7.58 -4.80 13.81
N MET A 62 -6.97 -5.70 13.02
CA MET A 62 -7.51 -7.04 12.76
C MET A 62 -7.18 -8.06 13.85
N LEU A 63 -6.03 -7.96 14.52
CA LEU A 63 -5.64 -8.84 15.62
C LEU A 63 -6.58 -8.65 16.80
N TYR A 64 -6.83 -7.41 17.23
CA TYR A 64 -7.69 -7.18 18.40
C TYR A 64 -9.17 -7.48 18.15
N SER A 65 -9.66 -7.35 16.92
CA SER A 65 -11.09 -7.59 16.61
C SER A 65 -11.47 -9.08 16.58
N LYS A 66 -10.50 -10.00 16.46
CA LYS A 66 -10.76 -11.45 16.35
C LYS A 66 -10.28 -12.28 17.53
N LEU A 67 -9.70 -11.66 18.55
CA LEU A 67 -9.30 -12.35 19.78
C LEU A 67 -10.51 -12.54 20.72
N SER A 68 -11.53 -13.27 20.25
CA SER A 68 -12.51 -13.84 21.18
C SER A 68 -11.85 -15.05 21.85
N VAL A 69 -11.90 -15.09 23.19
CA VAL A 69 -11.45 -16.28 23.92
C VAL A 69 -12.35 -17.45 23.52
N GLU A 70 -11.76 -18.54 23.04
CA GLU A 70 -12.49 -19.78 22.68
C GLU A 70 -13.25 -20.29 23.92
N PRO A 71 -14.60 -20.27 23.92
CA PRO A 71 -15.40 -20.64 25.08
C PRO A 71 -15.46 -22.14 25.29
N ASN A 72 -15.25 -22.96 24.24
CA ASN A 72 -15.27 -24.41 24.37
C ASN A 72 -13.95 -24.92 24.97
N PRO A 73 -13.96 -25.45 26.20
CA PRO A 73 -12.75 -25.93 26.86
C PRO A 73 -12.05 -27.09 26.13
N GLU A 74 -12.75 -27.84 25.27
CA GLU A 74 -12.16 -28.91 24.46
C GLU A 74 -11.39 -28.38 23.24
N LEU A 75 -11.74 -27.18 22.77
CA LEU A 75 -11.07 -26.49 21.64
C LEU A 75 -9.99 -25.53 22.10
N ARG A 76 -9.99 -25.15 23.38
CA ARG A 76 -8.86 -24.48 24.00
C ARG A 76 -7.64 -25.38 23.91
N SER A 77 -6.48 -24.80 23.61
CA SER A 77 -5.22 -25.51 23.77
C SER A 77 -5.15 -26.03 25.21
N LYS A 78 -5.37 -27.34 25.39
CA LYS A 78 -5.12 -28.02 26.65
C LYS A 78 -3.66 -27.72 26.96
N GLY A 79 -3.41 -26.98 28.03
CA GLY A 79 -2.10 -26.41 28.37
C GLY A 79 -1.04 -27.45 28.72
N THR A 80 -0.91 -28.54 27.96
CA THR A 80 0.38 -29.22 27.77
C THR A 80 1.23 -28.35 26.84
N THR A 81 1.43 -27.10 27.25
CA THR A 81 2.41 -26.20 26.65
C THR A 81 3.76 -26.86 26.87
N THR A 82 4.27 -27.50 25.81
CA THR A 82 5.53 -28.24 25.77
C THR A 82 5.45 -29.64 26.37
N ALA A 83 5.30 -30.66 25.53
CA ALA A 83 5.95 -31.95 25.81
C ALA A 83 7.45 -31.65 26.00
N ILE A 84 7.89 -31.59 27.27
CA ILE A 84 9.28 -31.36 27.68
C ILE A 84 10.10 -32.64 27.63
N HIS A 85 9.42 -33.78 27.54
CA HIS A 85 10.03 -35.06 27.25
C HIS A 85 10.51 -34.99 25.79
N ASP A 86 11.82 -35.12 25.57
CA ASP A 86 12.52 -35.11 24.27
C ASP A 86 12.90 -33.78 23.63
N LYS A 87 12.69 -32.63 24.30
CA LYS A 87 13.22 -31.34 23.81
C LYS A 87 14.47 -30.95 24.58
N ALA A 88 15.56 -30.66 23.85
CA ALA A 88 16.76 -30.08 24.43
C ALA A 88 16.40 -28.76 25.12
N ARG A 89 16.66 -28.69 26.43
CA ARG A 89 16.43 -27.49 27.24
C ARG A 89 17.70 -27.13 28.00
N PRO A 90 17.96 -25.83 28.22
CA PRO A 90 19.07 -25.41 29.06
C PRO A 90 18.84 -25.96 30.48
N VAL A 91 19.79 -26.75 30.97
CA VAL A 91 19.80 -27.26 32.35
C VAL A 91 20.12 -26.13 33.34
N ILE A 92 20.83 -25.11 32.86
CA ILE A 92 21.25 -23.96 33.66
C ILE A 92 20.83 -22.70 32.92
N VAL A 93 19.95 -21.93 33.54
CA VAL A 93 19.61 -20.57 33.10
C VAL A 93 20.42 -19.62 33.98
N LYS A 94 21.24 -18.77 33.35
CA LYS A 94 21.98 -17.71 34.05
C LYS A 94 21.36 -16.36 33.72
N GLN A 95 21.37 -15.46 34.69
CA GLN A 95 21.03 -14.07 34.44
C GLN A 95 22.00 -13.48 33.42
N TRP A 96 21.46 -12.90 32.36
CA TRP A 96 22.27 -12.13 31.42
C TRP A 96 22.49 -10.74 32.00
N ILE A 97 23.56 -10.62 32.80
CA ILE A 97 23.93 -9.36 33.43
C ILE A 97 24.25 -8.32 32.35
N GLY A 98 23.66 -7.13 32.46
CA GLY A 98 23.88 -6.05 31.51
C GLY A 98 23.09 -6.17 30.20
N PHE A 99 22.16 -7.14 30.09
CA PHE A 99 21.39 -7.34 28.86
C PHE A 99 20.53 -6.13 28.50
N PRO A 100 19.72 -5.54 29.42
CA PRO A 100 18.92 -4.37 29.08
C PRO A 100 19.77 -3.21 28.55
N GLU A 101 20.90 -2.93 29.19
CA GLU A 101 21.80 -1.84 28.82
C GLU A 101 22.43 -2.09 27.44
N LYS A 102 22.86 -3.33 27.17
CA LYS A 102 23.40 -3.72 25.86
C LYS A 102 22.32 -3.70 24.77
N GLN A 103 21.12 -4.14 25.08
CA GLN A 103 20.00 -4.13 24.15
C GLN A 103 19.64 -2.70 23.77
N THR A 104 19.55 -1.79 24.75
CA THR A 104 19.31 -0.36 24.49
C THR A 104 20.41 0.25 23.64
N ALA A 105 21.68 0.00 23.97
CA ALA A 105 22.81 0.54 23.20
C ALA A 105 22.79 0.06 21.73
N LEU A 106 22.56 -1.24 21.51
CA LEU A 106 22.44 -1.81 20.16
C LEU A 106 21.23 -1.25 19.40
N PHE A 107 20.10 -1.11 20.08
CA PHE A 107 18.90 -0.54 19.47
C PHE A 107 19.12 0.91 19.05
N ASP A 108 19.77 1.72 19.89
CA ASP A 108 20.13 3.10 19.59
C ASP A 108 21.09 3.18 18.39
N GLU A 109 22.10 2.32 18.34
CA GLU A 109 23.05 2.24 17.21
C GLU A 109 22.33 1.92 15.90
N ILE A 110 21.52 0.86 15.88
CA ILE A 110 20.75 0.45 14.69
C ILE A 110 19.79 1.55 14.27
N SER A 111 19.07 2.14 15.22
CA SER A 111 18.09 3.20 14.93
C SER A 111 18.77 4.46 14.40
N ASN A 112 19.98 4.77 14.86
CA ASN A 112 20.75 5.92 14.40
C ASN A 112 21.34 5.77 13.00
N ALA A 113 21.52 4.54 12.52
CA ALA A 113 21.92 4.29 11.14
C ALA A 113 20.84 4.69 10.12
N PHE A 114 19.58 4.83 10.55
CA PHE A 114 18.46 5.23 9.69
C PHE A 114 18.08 6.70 9.91
N SER A 115 17.84 7.42 8.81
CA SER A 115 17.25 8.76 8.82
C SER A 115 15.93 8.76 9.58
N THR A 116 15.62 9.86 10.28
CA THR A 116 14.44 9.99 11.12
C THR A 116 13.15 9.69 10.35
N ASP A 117 13.09 10.05 9.07
CA ASP A 117 11.97 9.79 8.16
C ASP A 117 11.72 8.30 7.86
N HIS A 118 12.67 7.42 8.23
CA HIS A 118 12.62 5.97 8.02
C HIS A 118 12.60 5.18 9.33
N ARG A 119 12.55 5.85 10.48
CA ARG A 119 12.47 5.18 11.79
C ARG A 119 11.03 4.73 12.04
N VAL A 120 10.84 3.42 12.14
CA VAL A 120 9.54 2.80 12.45
C VAL A 120 9.17 2.99 13.92
N PHE A 121 10.18 3.07 14.80
CA PHE A 121 9.99 3.24 16.23
C PHE A 121 10.55 4.59 16.65
N LEU A 122 9.66 5.47 17.12
CA LEU A 122 10.04 6.72 17.74
C LEU A 122 10.46 6.43 19.18
N ARG A 123 11.55 7.08 19.63
CA ARG A 123 11.96 7.06 21.03
C ARG A 123 11.01 7.99 21.78
N GLU A 124 10.22 7.46 22.72
CA GLU A 124 9.48 8.26 23.71
C GLU A 124 10.43 8.82 24.78
#